data_AF-A0A3B0Q1G1-F1
#
_entry.id   AF-A0A3B0Q1G1-F1
#
_cell.length_a   1.000
_cell.length_b   1.000
_cell.length_c   1.000
_cell.angle_alpha   90.00
_cell.angle_beta   90.00
_cell.angle_gamma   90.00
#
_symmetry.space_group_name_H-M   'P 1'
#
loop_
_entity.id
_entity.type
_entity.pdbx_description
1 polymer ?
#
loop_
_entity_poly.entity_id
_entity_poly.type
_entity_poly.pdbx_seq_one_letter_code
_entity_poly.pdbx_strand_id
1 'polypeptide(L)'
;MFYRQTKRKTNRQLFKETIYSIETITNENGEKEYYKKEKINIINEKNIYYHLVKDRHTLIINKSNPEVIDKMIEIIEKYGEGKIPSRHEILNGKSSENKSINYNDFLKKYMNDLYVVFPDKFTKEYIEQMLTNKTFILYDEINDTVRNLKYLRVLNDKPIEDIRKNQVIKKFNAKDGTPKAFYEDFNSLGAIVFKNARNEYKKLAINGQIATFGDPKFNFEDFNSYDQEKINYYKNVYGIDESFEFYTFIFPGTTLVNKDTKELW
;
A
#
# COMPACT_ATOMS: atom_id res chain seq x y z
N MET A 1 27.39 -32.78 -7.98
CA MET A 1 27.52 -32.12 -6.66
C MET A 1 26.82 -30.77 -6.75
N PHE A 2 25.72 -30.56 -6.02
CA PHE A 2 25.01 -29.28 -5.99
C PHE A 2 25.52 -28.45 -4.80
N TYR A 3 26.00 -27.24 -5.08
CA TYR A 3 26.46 -26.30 -4.06
C TYR A 3 25.79 -24.95 -4.30
N ARG A 4 25.16 -24.39 -3.25
CA ARG A 4 24.56 -23.05 -3.29
C ARG A 4 25.31 -22.17 -2.30
N GLN A 5 25.92 -21.10 -2.79
CA GLN A 5 26.58 -20.13 -1.92
C GLN A 5 25.53 -19.36 -1.12
N THR A 6 25.59 -19.44 0.21
CA THR A 6 24.72 -18.66 1.10
C THR A 6 25.05 -17.18 0.95
N LYS A 7 24.05 -16.34 0.65
CA LYS A 7 24.27 -14.89 0.49
C LYS A 7 24.12 -14.18 1.85
N ARG A 8 25.23 -13.96 2.55
CA ARG A 8 25.29 -13.28 3.86
C ARG A 8 25.47 -11.75 3.78
N LYS A 9 24.97 -11.12 2.72
CA LYS A 9 25.13 -9.66 2.52
C LYS A 9 24.18 -8.90 3.45
N THR A 10 24.74 -8.25 4.47
CA THR A 10 24.07 -7.29 5.36
C THR A 10 23.92 -5.92 4.66
N ASN A 11 23.18 -4.99 5.28
CA ASN A 11 22.92 -3.64 4.75
C ASN A 11 22.25 -3.63 3.36
N ARG A 12 21.25 -4.50 3.17
CA ARG A 12 20.32 -4.41 2.04
C ARG A 12 19.22 -3.42 2.37
N GLN A 13 18.49 -2.97 1.35
CA GLN A 13 17.26 -2.19 1.55
C GLN A 13 16.41 -2.85 2.62
N LEU A 14 16.09 -2.14 3.72
CA LEU A 14 15.40 -2.70 4.89
C LEU A 14 13.87 -2.68 4.74
N PHE A 15 13.38 -1.71 3.99
CA PHE A 15 11.97 -1.40 3.81
C PHE A 15 11.72 -1.11 2.34
N LYS A 16 10.53 -1.45 1.84
CA LYS A 16 10.06 -0.76 0.63
C LYS A 16 9.97 0.74 0.93
N GLU A 17 10.33 1.58 -0.05
CA GLU A 17 10.37 3.04 0.15
C GLU A 17 8.96 3.64 0.36
N THR A 18 7.92 2.92 -0.05
CA THR A 18 6.54 3.39 0.06
C THR A 18 6.08 3.39 1.51
N ILE A 19 5.79 4.59 2.00
CA ILE A 19 5.09 4.80 3.27
C ILE A 19 3.59 4.89 2.99
N TYR A 20 2.82 4.04 3.65
CA TYR A 20 1.37 4.06 3.59
C TYR A 20 0.80 4.83 4.77
N SER A 21 -0.31 5.53 4.53
CA SER A 21 -1.08 6.17 5.59
C SER A 21 -2.16 5.22 6.11
N ILE A 22 -2.60 5.44 7.34
CA ILE A 22 -3.61 4.63 8.02
C ILE A 22 -4.87 5.47 8.24
N GLU A 23 -6.04 4.86 8.07
CA GLU A 23 -7.29 5.31 8.71
C GLU A 23 -7.55 4.42 9.91
N THR A 24 -7.93 5.01 11.04
CA THR A 24 -8.39 4.27 12.21
C THR A 24 -9.88 4.45 12.35
N ILE A 25 -10.62 3.35 12.32
CA ILE A 25 -12.08 3.32 12.50
C ILE A 25 -12.35 2.52 13.77
N THR A 26 -13.29 2.98 14.59
CA THR A 26 -13.74 2.20 15.75
C THR A 26 -14.95 1.39 15.33
N ASN A 27 -14.89 0.07 15.47
CA ASN A 27 -16.00 -0.82 15.11
C ASN A 27 -17.13 -0.77 16.17
N GLU A 28 -18.22 -1.48 15.91
CA GLU A 28 -19.40 -1.53 16.79
C GLU A 28 -19.08 -2.06 18.20
N ASN A 29 -18.02 -2.85 18.34
CA ASN A 29 -17.54 -3.40 19.61
C ASN A 29 -16.61 -2.43 20.38
N GLY A 30 -16.33 -1.24 19.83
CA GLY A 30 -15.40 -0.28 20.42
C GLY A 30 -13.93 -0.57 20.12
N GLU A 31 -13.62 -1.54 19.27
CA GLU A 31 -12.25 -1.90 18.91
C GLU A 31 -11.73 -1.05 17.75
N LYS A 32 -10.45 -0.69 17.79
CA LYS A 32 -9.79 0.09 16.73
C LYS A 32 -9.37 -0.84 15.58
N GLU A 33 -9.94 -0.61 14.41
CA GLU A 33 -9.54 -1.22 13.15
C GLU A 33 -8.70 -0.25 12.32
N TYR A 34 -7.66 -0.78 11.67
CA TYR A 34 -6.70 0.01 10.91
C TYR A 34 -6.83 -0.32 9.44
N TYR A 35 -6.99 0.69 8.60
CA TYR A 35 -7.16 0.51 7.16
C TYR A 35 -6.05 1.21 6.40
N LYS A 36 -5.51 0.55 5.39
CA LYS A 36 -4.48 1.11 4.50
C LYS A 36 -5.11 2.15 3.59
N LYS A 37 -4.45 3.30 3.44
CA LYS A 37 -4.77 4.31 2.43
C LYS A 37 -3.82 4.21 1.25
N GLU A 38 -4.38 4.11 0.06
CA GLU A 38 -3.66 4.17 -1.21
C GLU A 38 -3.99 5.45 -1.97
N LYS A 39 -3.21 5.71 -3.03
CA LYS A 39 -3.35 6.90 -3.88
C LYS A 39 -3.44 6.46 -5.33
N ILE A 40 -4.51 6.87 -6.00
CA ILE A 40 -4.69 6.71 -7.43
C ILE A 40 -4.34 8.04 -8.09
N ASN A 41 -3.39 8.05 -9.03
CA ASN A 41 -3.11 9.26 -9.80
C ASN A 41 -4.13 9.42 -10.93
N ILE A 42 -4.89 10.51 -10.92
CA ILE A 42 -6.05 10.71 -11.80
C ILE A 42 -5.65 10.68 -13.28
N ILE A 43 -4.54 11.33 -13.63
CA ILE A 43 -4.08 11.49 -15.03
C ILE A 43 -3.39 10.24 -15.57
N ASN A 44 -2.82 9.41 -14.69
CA ASN A 44 -2.09 8.21 -15.08
C ASN A 44 -2.90 6.91 -14.95
N GLU A 45 -3.98 6.91 -14.17
CA GLU A 45 -4.79 5.70 -13.95
C GLU A 45 -5.65 5.41 -15.17
N LYS A 46 -5.36 4.31 -15.87
CA LYS A 46 -6.08 3.98 -17.11
C LYS A 46 -7.53 3.62 -16.84
N ASN A 47 -7.80 2.98 -15.70
CA ASN A 47 -9.12 2.50 -15.30
C ASN A 47 -9.84 3.46 -14.35
N ILE A 48 -9.50 4.76 -14.36
CA ILE A 48 -10.02 5.73 -13.40
C ILE A 48 -11.56 5.75 -13.34
N TYR A 49 -12.23 5.54 -14.47
CA TYR A 49 -13.69 5.47 -14.54
C TYR A 49 -14.28 4.32 -13.70
N TYR A 50 -13.65 3.14 -13.71
CA TYR A 50 -14.08 2.02 -12.88
C TYR A 50 -13.95 2.35 -11.39
N HIS A 51 -12.85 2.98 -10.98
CA HIS A 51 -12.68 3.40 -9.59
C HIS A 51 -13.73 4.44 -9.16
N LEU A 52 -14.07 5.38 -10.03
CA LEU A 52 -15.07 6.41 -9.75
C LEU A 52 -16.49 5.84 -9.63
N VAL A 53 -16.83 4.81 -10.42
CA VAL A 53 -18.17 4.22 -10.46
C VAL A 53 -18.33 3.08 -9.45
N LYS A 54 -17.44 2.08 -9.50
CA LYS A 54 -17.54 0.82 -8.73
C LYS A 54 -16.97 0.97 -7.33
N ASP A 55 -15.79 1.56 -7.23
CA ASP A 55 -15.07 1.71 -5.96
C ASP A 55 -15.42 3.04 -5.26
N ARG A 56 -16.50 3.70 -5.70
CA ARG A 56 -16.89 5.04 -5.22
C ARG A 56 -16.92 5.15 -3.69
N HIS A 57 -17.41 4.11 -3.03
CA HIS A 57 -17.58 4.06 -1.58
C HIS A 57 -16.23 4.02 -0.81
N THR A 58 -15.15 3.57 -1.46
CA THR A 58 -13.80 3.48 -0.88
C THR A 58 -13.01 4.78 -1.02
N LEU A 59 -13.43 5.65 -1.95
CA LEU A 59 -12.81 6.95 -2.18
C LEU A 59 -13.09 7.89 -0.99
N ILE A 60 -12.03 8.36 -0.34
CA ILE A 60 -12.16 9.22 0.84
C ILE A 60 -12.92 10.52 0.51
N ILE A 61 -12.72 11.06 -0.69
CA ILE A 61 -13.41 12.29 -1.14
C ILE A 61 -14.91 12.10 -1.29
N ASN A 62 -15.41 10.86 -1.47
CA ASN A 62 -16.85 10.60 -1.57
C ASN A 62 -17.61 10.97 -0.28
N LYS A 63 -16.93 10.92 0.89
CA LYS A 63 -17.53 11.30 2.17
C LYS A 63 -17.63 12.82 2.35
N SER A 64 -16.73 13.59 1.74
CA SER A 64 -16.65 15.04 1.96
C SER A 64 -17.17 15.88 0.78
N ASN A 65 -16.96 15.40 -0.44
CA ASN A 65 -17.22 16.10 -1.70
C ASN A 65 -17.61 15.10 -2.81
N PRO A 66 -18.74 14.38 -2.67
CA PRO A 66 -19.20 13.41 -3.67
C PRO A 66 -19.41 14.04 -5.06
N GLU A 67 -19.76 15.33 -5.13
CA GLU A 67 -19.97 16.07 -6.36
C GLU A 67 -18.72 16.13 -7.26
N VAL A 68 -17.52 16.06 -6.67
CA VAL A 68 -16.26 16.03 -7.43
C VAL A 68 -16.16 14.74 -8.25
N ILE A 69 -16.60 13.62 -7.68
CA ILE A 69 -16.62 12.32 -8.37
C ILE A 69 -17.63 12.37 -9.51
N ASP A 70 -18.83 12.90 -9.26
CA ASP A 70 -19.89 13.00 -10.27
C ASP A 70 -19.44 13.82 -11.48
N LYS A 71 -18.84 15.00 -11.25
CA LYS A 71 -18.30 15.83 -12.34
C LYS A 71 -17.20 15.12 -13.14
N MET A 72 -16.32 14.37 -12.47
CA MET A 72 -15.29 13.60 -13.17
C MET A 72 -15.88 12.48 -14.03
N ILE A 73 -16.91 11.80 -13.54
CA ILE A 73 -17.66 10.78 -14.29
C ILE A 73 -18.34 11.42 -15.51
N GLU A 74 -19.04 12.54 -15.32
CA GLU A 74 -19.71 13.28 -16.41
C GLU A 74 -18.72 13.73 -17.49
N ILE A 75 -17.53 14.20 -17.11
CA ILE A 75 -16.48 14.54 -18.06
C ILE A 75 -16.08 13.31 -18.88
N ILE A 76 -15.82 12.17 -18.23
CA ILE A 76 -15.45 10.94 -18.93
C ILE A 76 -16.57 10.49 -19.88
N GLU A 77 -17.83 10.57 -19.44
CA GLU A 77 -19.01 10.21 -20.24
C GLU A 77 -19.21 11.13 -21.45
N LYS A 78 -19.09 12.44 -21.26
CA LYS A 78 -19.20 13.43 -22.33
C LYS A 78 -18.12 13.26 -23.40
N TYR A 79 -16.87 13.08 -22.97
CA TYR A 79 -15.73 12.98 -23.90
C TYR A 79 -15.56 11.57 -24.50
N GLY A 80 -16.13 10.56 -23.84
CA GLY A 80 -16.13 9.16 -24.24
C GLY A 80 -17.45 8.68 -24.83
N GLU A 81 -18.37 9.59 -25.18
CA GLU A 81 -19.71 9.25 -25.67
C GLU A 81 -19.67 8.22 -26.81
N GLY A 82 -20.50 7.18 -26.68
CA GLY A 82 -20.58 6.06 -27.63
C GLY A 82 -19.41 5.08 -27.61
N LYS A 83 -18.39 5.30 -26.76
CA LYS A 83 -17.18 4.45 -26.68
C LYS A 83 -17.00 3.77 -25.32
N ILE A 84 -17.69 4.23 -24.29
CA ILE A 84 -17.56 3.70 -22.93
C ILE A 84 -18.82 2.92 -22.53
N PRO A 85 -18.69 1.87 -21.69
CA PRO A 85 -19.85 1.18 -21.13
C PRO A 85 -20.64 2.09 -20.19
N SER A 86 -21.94 1.82 -20.09
CA SER A 86 -22.82 2.51 -19.15
C SER A 86 -22.44 2.21 -17.69
N ARG A 87 -22.80 3.12 -16.77
CA ARG A 87 -22.59 2.92 -15.32
C ARG A 87 -23.19 1.59 -14.82
N HIS A 88 -24.36 1.21 -15.33
CA HIS A 88 -25.06 -0.03 -14.96
C HIS A 88 -24.29 -1.29 -15.39
N GLU A 89 -23.67 -1.28 -16.56
CA GLU A 89 -22.86 -2.40 -17.05
C GLU A 89 -21.58 -2.60 -16.22
N ILE A 90 -20.99 -1.50 -15.73
CA ILE A 90 -19.83 -1.53 -14.82
C ILE A 90 -20.22 -2.11 -13.46
N LEU A 91 -21.30 -1.62 -12.86
CA LEU A 91 -21.74 -2.05 -11.53
C LEU A 91 -22.11 -3.54 -11.49
N ASN A 92 -22.71 -4.06 -12.56
CA ASN A 92 -23.10 -5.46 -12.67
C ASN A 92 -21.97 -6.40 -13.13
N GLY A 93 -20.74 -5.89 -13.30
CA GLY A 93 -19.59 -6.69 -13.72
C GLY A 93 -19.71 -7.32 -15.12
N LYS A 94 -20.69 -6.88 -15.93
CA LYS A 94 -20.89 -7.36 -17.31
C LYS A 94 -19.81 -6.86 -18.26
N SER A 95 -19.24 -5.69 -17.96
CA SER A 95 -18.01 -5.22 -18.59
C SER A 95 -16.81 -5.67 -17.75
N SER A 96 -16.19 -6.78 -18.14
CA SER A 96 -14.78 -7.02 -17.81
C SER A 96 -14.01 -5.74 -18.11
N GLU A 97 -13.10 -5.28 -17.24
CA GLU A 97 -12.24 -4.11 -17.52
C GLU A 97 -11.87 -4.09 -19.00
N ASN A 98 -12.45 -3.18 -19.77
CA ASN A 98 -12.22 -3.18 -21.21
C ASN A 98 -10.81 -2.64 -21.42
N LYS A 99 -9.82 -3.54 -21.39
CA LYS A 99 -8.38 -3.25 -21.33
C LYS A 99 -7.89 -2.36 -22.48
N SER A 100 -8.70 -2.17 -23.51
CA SER A 100 -8.42 -1.31 -24.66
C SER A 100 -8.71 0.18 -24.41
N ILE A 101 -9.64 0.52 -23.52
CA ILE A 101 -10.05 1.91 -23.28
C ILE A 101 -9.19 2.50 -22.17
N ASN A 102 -8.50 3.59 -22.50
CA ASN A 102 -7.74 4.37 -21.54
C ASN A 102 -8.56 5.59 -21.08
N TYR A 103 -9.29 5.45 -19.98
CA TYR A 103 -10.27 6.47 -19.54
C TYR A 103 -9.61 7.80 -19.15
N ASN A 104 -8.34 7.79 -18.73
CA ASN A 104 -7.63 9.04 -18.44
C ASN A 104 -7.41 9.93 -19.67
N ASP A 105 -7.48 9.39 -20.89
CA ASP A 105 -7.33 10.20 -22.10
C ASP A 105 -8.53 11.13 -22.31
N PHE A 106 -9.72 10.75 -21.85
CA PHE A 106 -10.90 11.62 -21.84
C PHE A 106 -10.73 12.80 -20.87
N LEU A 107 -10.15 12.55 -19.69
CA LEU A 107 -9.82 13.61 -18.73
C LEU A 107 -8.75 14.57 -19.27
N LYS A 108 -7.72 14.05 -19.96
CA LYS A 108 -6.70 14.87 -20.60
C LYS A 108 -7.29 15.71 -21.75
N LYS A 109 -8.19 15.14 -22.53
CA LYS A 109 -8.88 15.85 -23.60
C LYS A 109 -9.71 17.00 -23.04
N TYR A 110 -10.47 16.76 -21.97
CA TYR A 110 -11.17 17.82 -21.26
C TYR A 110 -10.23 18.94 -20.79
N MET A 111 -9.08 18.59 -20.18
CA MET A 111 -8.11 19.60 -19.75
C MET A 111 -7.60 20.45 -20.92
N ASN A 112 -7.31 19.84 -22.07
CA ASN A 112 -6.88 20.57 -23.27
C ASN A 112 -7.99 21.48 -23.82
N ASP A 113 -9.25 21.07 -23.69
CA ASP A 113 -10.37 21.91 -24.14
C ASP A 113 -10.60 23.12 -23.21
N LEU A 114 -10.12 23.10 -21.96
CA LEU A 114 -10.30 24.23 -21.02
C LEU A 114 -9.72 25.55 -21.55
N TYR A 115 -8.53 25.55 -22.15
CA TYR A 115 -7.94 26.78 -22.69
C TYR A 115 -8.56 27.22 -24.02
N VAL A 116 -9.29 26.32 -24.69
CA VAL A 116 -10.02 26.62 -25.94
C VAL A 116 -11.37 27.23 -25.61
N VAL A 117 -12.08 26.65 -24.65
CA VAL A 117 -13.44 27.06 -24.27
C VAL A 117 -13.43 28.25 -23.31
N PHE A 118 -12.42 28.34 -22.44
CA PHE A 118 -12.27 29.42 -21.45
C PHE A 118 -10.89 30.09 -21.57
N PRO A 119 -10.57 30.72 -22.70
CA PRO A 119 -9.25 31.32 -22.95
C PRO A 119 -8.91 32.45 -21.97
N ASP A 120 -9.91 33.14 -21.41
CA ASP A 120 -9.72 34.19 -20.40
C ASP A 120 -9.37 33.62 -19.01
N LYS A 121 -9.55 32.32 -18.79
CA LYS A 121 -9.34 31.63 -17.51
C LYS A 121 -8.12 30.73 -17.53
N PHE A 122 -7.86 30.06 -18.65
CA PHE A 122 -6.77 29.09 -18.76
C PHE A 122 -5.92 29.37 -19.99
N THR A 123 -4.61 29.38 -19.81
CA THR A 123 -3.65 29.38 -20.92
C THR A 123 -3.25 27.97 -21.29
N LYS A 124 -2.80 27.78 -22.54
CA LYS A 124 -2.30 26.50 -23.01
C LYS A 124 -1.11 26.02 -22.18
N GLU A 125 -0.18 26.92 -21.86
CA GLU A 125 1.03 26.63 -21.09
C GLU A 125 0.69 26.16 -19.67
N TYR A 126 -0.34 26.75 -19.04
CA TYR A 126 -0.81 26.33 -17.73
C TYR A 126 -1.37 24.90 -17.77
N ILE A 127 -2.19 24.57 -18.77
CA ILE A 127 -2.74 23.23 -18.95
C ILE A 127 -1.63 22.20 -19.19
N GLU A 128 -0.68 22.50 -20.08
CA GLU A 128 0.47 21.63 -20.37
C GLU A 128 1.33 21.38 -19.12
N GLN A 129 1.55 22.42 -18.29
CA GLN A 129 2.26 22.30 -17.02
C GLN A 129 1.50 21.39 -16.03
N MET A 130 0.18 21.52 -15.93
CA MET A 130 -0.62 20.69 -15.03
C MET A 130 -0.65 19.22 -15.49
N LEU A 131 -0.78 18.96 -16.78
CA LEU A 131 -0.66 17.61 -17.35
C LEU A 131 0.71 16.99 -17.09
N THR A 132 1.79 17.75 -17.30
CA THR A 132 3.18 17.32 -17.02
C THR A 132 3.37 16.98 -15.54
N ASN A 133 2.80 17.78 -14.65
CA ASN A 133 2.84 17.56 -13.20
C ASN A 133 1.86 16.48 -12.71
N LYS A 134 1.08 15.88 -13.62
CA LYS A 134 0.04 14.87 -13.38
C LYS A 134 -1.08 15.38 -12.47
N THR A 135 -1.39 16.66 -12.58
CA THR A 135 -2.44 17.35 -11.82
C THR A 135 -3.65 17.53 -12.72
N PHE A 136 -4.78 16.94 -12.33
CA PHE A 136 -6.06 17.16 -12.97
C PHE A 136 -6.64 18.50 -12.52
N ILE A 137 -7.12 19.30 -13.47
CA ILE A 137 -7.87 20.52 -13.19
C ILE A 137 -9.35 20.18 -13.34
N LEU A 138 -10.16 20.45 -12.32
CA LEU A 138 -11.61 20.41 -12.40
C LEU A 138 -12.14 21.84 -12.29
N TYR A 139 -12.71 22.35 -13.37
CA TYR A 139 -13.33 23.67 -13.40
C TYR A 139 -14.83 23.57 -13.20
N ASP A 140 -15.35 24.35 -12.26
CA ASP A 140 -16.78 24.52 -12.01
C ASP A 140 -17.25 25.85 -12.60
N GLU A 141 -17.83 25.78 -13.80
CA GLU A 141 -18.27 26.95 -14.57
C GLU A 141 -19.33 27.77 -13.82
N ILE A 142 -20.24 27.11 -13.10
CA ILE A 142 -21.38 27.77 -12.42
C ILE A 142 -20.87 28.64 -11.27
N ASN A 143 -19.89 28.15 -10.52
CA ASN A 143 -19.36 28.82 -9.33
C ASN A 143 -18.04 29.57 -9.60
N ASP A 144 -17.53 29.51 -10.84
CA ASP A 144 -16.23 30.05 -11.23
C ASP A 144 -15.08 29.58 -10.30
N THR A 145 -15.03 28.28 -10.00
CA THR A 145 -14.01 27.70 -9.11
C THR A 145 -13.17 26.64 -9.78
N VAL A 146 -11.90 26.57 -9.38
CA VAL A 146 -10.92 25.60 -9.91
C VAL A 146 -10.43 24.70 -8.79
N ARG A 147 -10.49 23.39 -9.00
CA ARG A 147 -9.90 22.39 -8.12
C ARG A 147 -8.74 21.67 -8.81
N ASN A 148 -7.58 21.69 -8.18
CA ASN A 148 -6.40 20.99 -8.65
C ASN A 148 -6.22 19.68 -7.87
N LEU A 149 -6.33 18.54 -8.57
CA LEU A 149 -6.37 17.21 -7.98
C LEU A 149 -5.29 16.33 -8.60
N LYS A 150 -4.29 15.93 -7.81
CA LYS A 150 -3.24 15.01 -8.28
C LYS A 150 -3.57 13.54 -8.03
N TYR A 151 -4.22 13.27 -6.91
CA TYR A 151 -4.52 11.91 -6.47
C TYR A 151 -5.91 11.83 -5.85
N LEU A 152 -6.59 10.72 -6.09
CA LEU A 152 -7.68 10.26 -5.25
C LEU A 152 -7.10 9.35 -4.16
N ARG A 153 -7.51 9.56 -2.91
CA ARG A 153 -7.16 8.65 -1.83
C ARG A 153 -8.23 7.58 -1.70
N VAL A 154 -7.79 6.34 -1.70
CA VAL A 154 -8.64 5.15 -1.56
C VAL A 154 -8.36 4.53 -0.21
N LEU A 155 -9.43 4.08 0.45
CA LEU A 155 -9.34 3.22 1.61
C LEU A 155 -9.45 1.77 1.16
N ASN A 156 -8.53 0.90 1.57
CA ASN A 156 -8.67 -0.52 1.27
C ASN A 156 -9.91 -1.09 1.97
N ASP A 157 -10.61 -2.02 1.32
CA ASP A 157 -11.84 -2.63 1.87
C ASP A 157 -11.57 -3.50 3.11
N LYS A 158 -10.38 -4.08 3.18
CA LYS A 158 -9.99 -4.99 4.26
C LYS A 158 -9.15 -4.25 5.30
N PRO A 159 -9.47 -4.39 6.59
CA PRO A 159 -8.60 -3.90 7.65
C PRO A 159 -7.26 -4.66 7.63
N ILE A 160 -6.22 -4.00 8.13
CA ILE A 160 -4.92 -4.58 8.40
C ILE A 160 -5.10 -5.59 9.54
N GLU A 161 -4.84 -6.88 9.25
CA GLU A 161 -5.06 -8.00 10.18
C GLU A 161 -4.42 -7.76 11.56
N ASP A 162 -3.15 -7.33 11.59
CA ASP A 162 -2.48 -6.91 12.82
C ASP A 162 -1.41 -5.85 12.53
N ILE A 163 -1.70 -4.60 12.87
CA ILE A 163 -0.80 -3.46 12.63
C ILE A 163 0.55 -3.61 13.34
N ARG A 164 0.64 -4.40 14.41
CA ARG A 164 1.89 -4.63 15.15
C ARG A 164 2.88 -5.46 14.35
N LYS A 165 2.40 -6.27 13.40
CA LYS A 165 3.25 -7.02 12.45
C LYS A 165 3.92 -6.08 11.44
N ASN A 166 3.43 -4.84 11.29
CA ASN A 166 4.05 -3.81 10.45
C ASN A 166 5.02 -2.91 11.24
N GLN A 167 5.93 -2.24 10.53
CA GLN A 167 6.74 -1.15 11.07
C GLN A 167 5.94 0.14 11.03
N VAL A 168 5.35 0.45 12.18
CA VAL A 168 4.73 1.74 12.41
C VAL A 168 5.81 2.82 12.53
N ILE A 169 5.56 3.97 11.90
CA ILE A 169 6.45 5.11 11.93
C ILE A 169 6.03 6.03 13.07
N LYS A 170 6.60 5.79 14.27
CA LYS A 170 6.21 6.45 15.53
C LYS A 170 6.12 7.98 15.45
N LYS A 171 7.01 8.64 14.68
CA LYS A 171 7.01 10.10 14.51
C LYS A 171 5.71 10.67 13.91
N PHE A 172 4.90 9.84 13.24
CA PHE A 172 3.62 10.26 12.66
C PHE A 172 2.42 9.89 13.53
N ASN A 173 2.60 9.15 14.63
CA ASN A 173 1.49 8.71 15.46
C ASN A 173 0.75 9.90 16.09
N ALA A 174 -0.52 9.71 16.39
CA ALA A 174 -1.28 10.66 17.18
C ALA A 174 -0.74 10.76 18.62
N LYS A 175 -1.14 11.81 19.34
CA LYS A 175 -0.72 12.04 20.73
C LYS A 175 -1.13 10.89 21.67
N ASP A 176 -2.22 10.19 21.36
CA ASP A 176 -2.70 9.01 22.07
C ASP A 176 -1.98 7.71 21.65
N GLY A 177 -0.94 7.81 20.82
CA GLY A 177 -0.18 6.67 20.31
C GLY A 177 -0.77 6.00 19.07
N THR A 178 -1.95 6.42 18.58
CA THR A 178 -2.61 5.77 17.43
C THR A 178 -1.73 5.85 16.17
N PRO A 179 -1.42 4.70 15.52
CA PRO A 179 -0.65 4.64 14.28
C PRO A 179 -1.26 5.46 13.15
N LYS A 180 -0.45 6.25 12.45
CA LYS A 180 -0.90 6.99 11.23
C LYS A 180 -0.19 6.61 9.95
N ALA A 181 0.96 5.94 10.06
CA ALA A 181 1.75 5.56 8.91
C ALA A 181 2.60 4.33 9.20
N PHE A 182 2.82 3.51 8.16
CA PHE A 182 3.58 2.28 8.25
C PHE A 182 4.28 1.95 6.93
N TYR A 183 5.27 1.07 7.01
CA TYR A 183 5.78 0.34 5.85
C TYR A 183 5.04 -0.99 5.72
N GLU A 184 4.62 -1.33 4.51
CA GLU A 184 3.88 -2.59 4.29
C GLU A 184 4.80 -3.80 4.35
N ASP A 185 5.96 -3.74 3.67
CA ASP A 185 6.90 -4.85 3.59
C ASP A 185 8.28 -4.52 4.17
N PHE A 186 8.79 -5.48 4.94
CA PHE A 186 10.15 -5.52 5.48
C PHE A 186 10.94 -6.53 4.69
N ASN A 187 12.08 -6.09 4.17
CA ASN A 187 13.04 -7.06 3.67
C ASN A 187 13.66 -7.78 4.86
N SER A 188 13.69 -9.10 4.76
CA SER A 188 14.32 -9.93 5.77
C SER A 188 15.74 -10.32 5.35
N LEU A 189 16.67 -10.31 6.29
CA LEU A 189 18.01 -10.88 6.10
C LEU A 189 18.01 -12.41 6.25
N GLY A 190 17.02 -12.97 6.96
CA GLY A 190 16.93 -14.37 7.30
C GLY A 190 15.79 -14.64 8.27
N ALA A 191 15.86 -15.73 9.01
CA ALA A 191 14.88 -16.03 10.03
C ALA A 191 15.57 -16.65 11.25
N ILE A 192 15.05 -16.32 12.43
CA ILE A 192 15.33 -17.00 13.68
C ILE A 192 14.29 -18.11 13.79
N VAL A 193 14.73 -19.35 13.95
CA VAL A 193 13.86 -20.52 14.13
C VAL A 193 13.81 -20.85 15.61
N PHE A 194 12.59 -21.05 16.09
CA PHE A 194 12.30 -21.52 17.42
C PHE A 194 11.67 -22.90 17.36
N LYS A 195 11.91 -23.70 18.39
CA LYS A 195 11.45 -25.08 18.48
C LYS A 195 10.93 -25.35 19.90
N ASN A 196 9.82 -26.07 20.01
CA ASN A 196 9.32 -26.54 21.31
C ASN A 196 9.63 -28.03 21.56
N ALA A 197 9.29 -28.51 22.76
CA ALA A 197 9.48 -29.92 23.16
C ALA A 197 8.71 -30.92 22.28
N ARG A 198 7.65 -30.49 21.59
CA ARG A 198 6.86 -31.31 20.65
C ARG A 198 7.46 -31.37 19.24
N ASN A 199 8.64 -30.78 19.03
CA ASN A 199 9.27 -30.60 17.72
C ASN A 199 8.43 -29.75 16.74
N GLU A 200 7.59 -28.86 17.24
CA GLU A 200 6.94 -27.85 16.42
C GLU A 200 7.92 -26.69 16.21
N TYR A 201 7.94 -26.14 15.00
CA TYR A 201 8.84 -25.05 14.63
C TYR A 201 8.05 -23.79 14.32
N LYS A 202 8.52 -22.66 14.86
CA LYS A 202 8.05 -21.31 14.50
C LYS A 202 9.23 -20.47 14.09
N LYS A 203 8.98 -19.37 13.37
CA LYS A 203 10.05 -18.51 12.88
C LYS A 203 9.71 -17.04 13.03
N LEU A 204 10.75 -16.24 13.23
CA LEU A 204 10.71 -14.80 13.26
C LEU A 204 11.65 -14.25 12.19
N ALA A 205 11.19 -13.30 11.38
CA ALA A 205 12.00 -12.69 10.33
C ALA A 205 13.06 -11.74 10.92
N ILE A 206 14.31 -11.83 10.46
CA ILE A 206 15.38 -10.91 10.86
C ILE A 206 15.26 -9.62 10.03
N ASN A 207 14.66 -8.59 10.62
CA ASN A 207 14.41 -7.31 9.99
C ASN A 207 14.64 -6.14 10.97
N GLY A 208 14.33 -4.91 10.55
CA GLY A 208 14.54 -3.70 11.35
C GLY A 208 13.69 -3.59 12.62
N GLN A 209 12.73 -4.50 12.83
CA GLN A 209 11.93 -4.56 14.05
C GLN A 209 12.68 -5.24 15.21
N ILE A 210 13.60 -6.16 14.91
CA ILE A 210 14.32 -6.93 15.94
C ILE A 210 15.84 -6.81 15.86
N ALA A 211 16.38 -6.33 14.74
CA ALA A 211 17.81 -6.16 14.52
C ALA A 211 18.21 -4.68 14.59
N THR A 212 19.36 -4.41 15.22
CA THR A 212 19.95 -3.06 15.30
C THR A 212 21.03 -2.91 14.22
N PHE A 213 20.62 -2.55 13.01
CA PHE A 213 21.56 -2.36 11.91
C PHE A 213 22.49 -1.17 12.15
N GLY A 214 23.79 -1.37 11.95
CA GLY A 214 24.82 -0.33 12.09
C GLY A 214 25.52 -0.31 13.46
N ASP A 215 25.08 -1.12 14.42
CA ASP A 215 25.83 -1.34 15.66
C ASP A 215 27.03 -2.28 15.39
N PRO A 216 28.28 -1.84 15.62
CA PRO A 216 29.46 -2.68 15.40
C PRO A 216 29.53 -3.91 16.31
N LYS A 217 28.77 -3.94 17.42
CA LYS A 217 28.69 -5.08 18.35
C LYS A 217 27.59 -6.08 17.97
N PHE A 218 26.70 -5.72 17.03
CA PHE A 218 25.61 -6.58 16.60
C PHE A 218 26.11 -7.68 15.66
N ASN A 219 25.85 -8.94 16.02
CA ASN A 219 26.17 -10.10 15.21
C ASN A 219 24.90 -10.86 14.86
N PHE A 220 24.43 -10.75 13.62
CA PHE A 220 23.18 -11.38 13.19
C PHE A 220 23.16 -12.92 13.29
N GLU A 221 24.32 -13.58 13.45
CA GLU A 221 24.45 -15.02 13.69
C GLU A 221 24.51 -15.40 15.19
N ASP A 222 24.47 -14.43 16.10
CA ASP A 222 24.43 -14.63 17.55
C ASP A 222 23.09 -14.13 18.11
N PHE A 223 22.29 -15.07 18.63
CA PHE A 223 20.97 -14.78 19.20
C PHE A 223 21.04 -13.82 20.38
N ASN A 224 22.12 -13.86 21.18
CA ASN A 224 22.27 -13.00 22.35
C ASN A 224 22.60 -11.54 21.98
N SER A 225 23.05 -11.29 20.76
CA SER A 225 23.33 -9.92 20.29
C SER A 225 22.06 -9.15 19.89
N TYR A 226 20.92 -9.84 19.77
CA TYR A 226 19.63 -9.21 19.48
C TYR A 226 19.05 -8.52 20.72
N ASP A 227 18.22 -7.51 20.48
CA ASP A 227 17.42 -6.86 21.51
C ASP A 227 16.36 -7.84 22.05
N GLN A 228 16.63 -8.43 23.21
CA GLN A 228 15.79 -9.50 23.78
C GLN A 228 14.38 -9.02 24.13
N GLU A 229 14.19 -7.75 24.51
CA GLU A 229 12.86 -7.19 24.76
C GLU A 229 12.04 -7.16 23.48
N LYS A 230 12.65 -6.73 22.37
CA LYS A 230 11.98 -6.75 21.06
C LYS A 230 11.73 -8.18 20.58
N ILE A 231 12.68 -9.10 20.76
CA ILE A 231 12.48 -10.51 20.43
C ILE A 231 11.26 -11.06 21.16
N ASN A 232 11.16 -10.85 22.47
CA ASN A 232 10.03 -11.34 23.26
C ASN A 232 8.70 -10.68 22.86
N TYR A 233 8.71 -9.37 22.63
CA TYR A 233 7.53 -8.66 22.12
C TYR A 233 7.03 -9.25 20.79
N TYR A 234 7.92 -9.42 19.81
CA TYR A 234 7.54 -9.94 18.51
C TYR A 234 7.24 -11.45 18.53
N LYS A 235 7.90 -12.24 19.39
CA LYS A 235 7.51 -13.63 19.66
C LYS A 235 6.03 -13.69 20.04
N ASN A 236 5.58 -12.86 20.97
CA ASN A 236 4.15 -12.79 21.34
C ASN A 236 3.26 -12.38 20.16
N VAL A 237 3.61 -11.31 19.42
CA VAL A 237 2.86 -10.86 18.23
C VAL A 237 2.68 -11.96 17.17
N TYR A 238 3.69 -12.82 17.00
CA TYR A 238 3.65 -13.95 16.06
C TYR A 238 3.19 -15.28 16.70
N GLY A 239 2.67 -15.25 17.92
CA GLY A 239 2.16 -16.43 18.62
C GLY A 239 3.22 -17.46 18.97
N ILE A 240 4.46 -17.05 19.20
CA ILE A 240 5.58 -17.87 19.67
C ILE A 240 5.67 -17.72 21.19
N ASP A 241 5.02 -18.62 21.92
CA ASP A 241 5.01 -18.59 23.39
C ASP A 241 6.37 -19.03 24.01
N GLU A 242 6.41 -19.09 25.34
CA GLU A 242 7.60 -19.42 26.12
C GLU A 242 8.08 -20.86 25.93
N SER A 243 7.22 -21.78 25.47
CA SER A 243 7.62 -23.18 25.21
C SER A 243 8.53 -23.32 23.99
N PHE A 244 8.65 -22.27 23.16
CA PHE A 244 9.50 -22.23 21.98
C PHE A 244 10.85 -21.58 22.29
N GLU A 245 11.89 -22.41 22.30
CA GLU A 245 13.28 -21.99 22.53
C GLU A 245 14.00 -21.74 21.21
N PHE A 246 15.06 -20.93 21.24
CA PHE A 246 15.91 -20.70 20.08
C PHE A 246 16.49 -22.03 19.58
N TYR A 247 16.41 -22.27 18.26
CA TYR A 247 16.92 -23.49 17.63
C TYR A 247 18.05 -23.20 16.66
N THR A 248 17.82 -22.33 15.67
CA THR A 248 18.83 -22.00 14.66
C THR A 248 18.48 -20.74 13.88
N PHE A 249 19.41 -20.28 13.05
CA PHE A 249 19.17 -19.26 12.03
C PHE A 249 19.04 -19.89 10.63
N ILE A 250 18.18 -19.32 9.79
CA ILE A 250 18.06 -19.66 8.37
C ILE A 250 18.31 -18.40 7.55
N PHE A 251 19.28 -18.46 6.63
CA PHE A 251 19.60 -17.36 5.71
C PHE A 251 19.30 -17.72 4.25
N PRO A 252 19.14 -16.75 3.35
CA PRO A 252 18.98 -17.01 1.93
C PRO A 252 20.09 -17.91 1.36
N GLY A 253 19.67 -19.07 0.83
CA GLY A 253 20.56 -20.11 0.29
C GLY A 253 20.90 -21.23 1.28
N THR A 254 20.40 -21.18 2.52
CA THR A 254 20.43 -22.34 3.44
C THR A 254 19.59 -23.46 2.87
N THR A 255 20.13 -24.68 2.82
CA THR A 255 19.40 -25.88 2.38
C THR A 255 18.65 -26.48 3.56
N LEU A 256 17.37 -26.75 3.38
CA LEU A 256 16.53 -27.43 4.34
C LEU A 256 16.24 -28.84 3.85
N VAL A 257 16.14 -29.80 4.77
CA VAL A 257 15.75 -31.18 4.45
C VAL A 257 14.38 -31.42 5.03
N ASN A 258 13.41 -31.75 4.18
CA ASN A 258 12.13 -32.26 4.64
C ASN A 258 12.35 -33.67 5.21
N LYS A 259 12.05 -33.88 6.50
CA LYS A 259 12.34 -35.17 7.16
C LYS A 259 11.49 -36.32 6.65
N ASP A 260 10.28 -36.03 6.17
CA ASP A 260 9.31 -37.03 5.74
C ASP A 260 9.54 -37.41 4.28
N THR A 261 9.71 -36.41 3.41
CA THR A 261 9.91 -36.65 1.96
C THR A 261 11.38 -36.85 1.58
N LYS A 262 12.33 -36.53 2.47
CA LYS A 262 13.78 -36.47 2.20
C LYS A 262 14.18 -35.48 1.10
N GLU A 263 13.26 -34.63 0.66
CA GLU A 263 13.53 -33.62 -0.35
C GLU A 263 14.32 -32.44 0.21
N LEU A 264 15.13 -31.83 -0.66
CA LEU A 264 15.88 -30.61 -0.36
C LEU A 264 15.05 -29.40 -0.76
N TRP A 265 14.83 -28.48 0.19
CA TRP A 265 14.11 -27.22 0.00
C TRP A 265 15.05 -26.01 0.18
#